data_AF-A0A1A3DBD2-F1
#
_entry.id   AF-A0A1A3DBD2-F1
#
_cell.length_a   1.000
_cell.length_b   1.000
_cell.length_c   1.000
_cell.angle_alpha   90.00
_cell.angle_beta   90.00
_cell.angle_gamma   90.00
#
_symmetry.space_group_name_H-M   'P 1'
#
loop_
_entity.id
_entity.type
_entity.pdbx_description
1 polymer ?
#
loop_
_entity_poly.entity_id
_entity_poly.type
_entity_poly.pdbx_seq_one_letter_code
_entity_poly.pdbx_strand_id
1 'polypeptide(L)'
;MGSGGRRLVEDAVTTLLSRAPVGWTHLRVEFDPSAAVPVVATVTSPASAPARLDVPDEVIDKLNDYRAQGAAGGTPWHTLVIDCHSDGRLSERTDAAKLSDGPRRWPVRVLAALTALCSAAAVVVFAVGWRSAPPPPRAAMLAAPDPSPRQQQAFEVLKRWYDAENHGDGATLRALACASPGKNVADEIEGVEQNSTVQGIIHVEAVVGFRDEGERVWGRFMLRVHPITERQTRLVQEAQQHGGYFSDEYTLVQEGGELKVCDADSPPLV
;
A
#
# COMPACT_ATOMS: atom_id res chain seq x y z
N MET A 1 46.14 -24.69 -17.56
CA MET A 1 46.49 -23.28 -17.85
C MET A 1 47.53 -22.85 -16.83
N GLY A 2 48.71 -22.44 -17.31
CA GLY A 2 49.94 -22.35 -16.51
C GLY A 2 50.00 -21.12 -15.58
N SER A 3 50.77 -21.27 -14.50
CA SER A 3 51.04 -20.30 -13.44
C SER A 3 51.56 -18.92 -13.89
N GLY A 4 51.93 -18.75 -15.16
CA GLY A 4 52.43 -17.48 -15.71
C GLY A 4 51.36 -16.42 -15.97
N GLY A 5 50.16 -16.81 -16.42
CA GLY A 5 49.09 -15.86 -16.73
C GLY A 5 48.53 -15.18 -15.48
N ARG A 6 48.33 -15.97 -14.41
CA ARG A 6 47.87 -15.46 -13.12
C ARG A 6 48.83 -14.43 -12.51
N ARG A 7 50.14 -14.62 -12.69
CA ARG A 7 51.16 -13.67 -12.20
C ARG A 7 51.07 -12.30 -12.89
N LEU A 8 50.73 -12.26 -14.18
CA LEU A 8 50.54 -10.99 -14.90
C LEU A 8 49.35 -10.20 -14.36
N VAL A 9 48.26 -10.89 -14.01
CA VAL A 9 47.07 -10.28 -13.40
C VAL A 9 47.39 -9.78 -11.99
N GLU A 10 48.08 -10.59 -11.17
CA GLU A 10 48.49 -10.22 -9.81
C GLU A 10 49.46 -9.03 -9.80
N ASP A 11 50.43 -9.00 -10.72
CA ASP A 11 51.37 -7.89 -10.86
C ASP A 11 50.64 -6.59 -11.31
N ALA A 12 49.71 -6.69 -12.26
CA ALA A 12 48.89 -5.56 -12.72
C ALA A 12 48.03 -4.98 -11.58
N VAL A 13 47.39 -5.84 -10.79
CA VAL A 13 46.60 -5.43 -9.61
C VAL A 13 47.50 -4.79 -8.55
N THR A 14 48.68 -5.34 -8.31
CA THR A 14 49.65 -4.77 -7.34
C THR A 14 50.07 -3.36 -7.74
N THR A 15 50.35 -3.12 -9.03
CA THR A 15 50.67 -1.79 -9.55
C THR A 15 49.50 -0.82 -9.37
N LEU A 16 48.26 -1.24 -9.61
CA LEU A 16 47.07 -0.40 -9.39
C LEU A 16 46.82 -0.10 -7.91
N LEU A 17 47.03 -1.08 -7.02
CA LEU A 17 46.87 -0.90 -5.58
C LEU A 17 47.88 0.07 -4.97
N SER A 18 49.06 0.25 -5.58
CA SER A 18 50.02 1.29 -5.16
C SER A 18 49.47 2.72 -5.28
N ARG A 19 48.41 2.91 -6.07
CA ARG A 19 47.71 4.18 -6.29
C ARG A 19 46.36 4.26 -5.59
N ALA A 20 45.95 3.21 -4.87
CA ALA A 20 44.67 3.16 -4.18
C ALA A 20 44.70 4.06 -2.93
N PRO A 21 43.58 4.74 -2.60
CA PRO A 21 43.47 5.52 -1.38
C PRO A 21 43.54 4.62 -0.14
N VAL A 22 43.98 5.20 0.98
CA VAL A 22 44.01 4.50 2.28
C VAL A 22 42.58 4.11 2.68
N GLY A 23 42.39 2.85 3.08
CA GLY A 23 41.08 2.34 3.48
C GLY A 23 40.18 1.94 2.31
N TRP A 24 40.75 1.57 1.17
CA TRP A 24 40.00 0.92 0.08
C TRP A 24 39.44 -0.44 0.53
N THR A 25 38.29 -0.84 -0.02
CA THR A 25 37.64 -2.14 0.25
C THR A 25 37.55 -3.02 -0.98
N HIS A 26 37.40 -2.42 -2.16
CA HIS A 26 37.23 -3.13 -3.41
C HIS A 26 37.85 -2.38 -4.59
N LEU A 27 38.62 -3.07 -5.42
CA LEU A 27 39.16 -2.60 -6.70
C LEU A 27 38.53 -3.44 -7.81
N ARG A 28 37.93 -2.77 -8.79
CA ARG A 28 37.42 -3.38 -10.03
C ARG A 28 38.18 -2.85 -11.22
N VAL A 29 38.69 -3.75 -12.05
CA VAL A 29 39.41 -3.44 -13.29
C VAL A 29 38.67 -4.08 -14.45
N GLU A 30 38.28 -3.26 -15.42
CA GLU A 30 37.68 -3.72 -16.67
C GLU A 30 38.66 -3.43 -17.81
N PHE A 31 39.03 -4.48 -18.54
CA PHE A 31 39.90 -4.41 -19.70
C PHE A 31 39.17 -4.84 -20.96
N ASP A 32 39.01 -3.90 -21.88
CA ASP A 32 38.48 -4.11 -23.23
C ASP A 32 39.47 -3.51 -24.25
N PRO A 33 40.28 -4.34 -24.93
CA PRO A 33 41.27 -3.88 -25.88
C PRO A 33 40.67 -3.24 -27.15
N SER A 34 39.37 -3.39 -27.38
CA SER A 34 38.67 -2.76 -28.51
C SER A 34 38.07 -1.39 -28.14
N ALA A 35 38.09 -1.02 -26.86
CA ALA A 35 37.54 0.25 -26.40
C ALA A 35 38.52 1.42 -26.63
N ALA A 36 37.99 2.64 -26.75
CA ALA A 36 38.79 3.85 -26.88
C ALA A 36 39.65 4.13 -25.63
N VAL A 37 39.20 3.66 -24.46
CA VAL A 37 39.99 3.63 -23.21
C VAL A 37 40.07 2.16 -22.80
N PRO A 38 41.22 1.50 -22.99
CA PRO A 38 41.29 0.04 -22.94
C PRO A 38 41.17 -0.53 -21.52
N VAL A 39 41.56 0.23 -20.50
CA VAL A 39 41.46 -0.18 -19.09
C VAL A 39 40.72 0.87 -18.29
N VAL A 40 39.75 0.44 -17.49
CA VAL A 40 39.07 1.27 -16.49
C VAL A 40 39.24 0.63 -15.12
N ALA A 41 39.96 1.30 -14.23
CA ALA A 41 40.13 0.89 -12.83
C ALA A 41 39.30 1.77 -11.90
N THR A 42 38.45 1.16 -11.08
CA THR A 42 37.60 1.86 -10.10
C THR A 42 37.81 1.27 -8.71
N VAL A 43 38.04 2.14 -7.73
CA VAL A 43 38.22 1.75 -6.34
C VAL A 43 37.08 2.28 -5.48
N THR A 44 36.62 1.46 -4.55
CA THR A 44 35.60 1.80 -3.55
C THR A 44 36.25 1.84 -2.17
N SER A 45 35.88 2.82 -1.37
CA SER A 45 36.22 2.94 0.06
C SER A 45 34.92 3.15 0.85
N PRO A 46 34.81 2.69 2.11
CA PRO A 46 33.58 2.86 2.90
C PRO A 46 33.25 4.34 3.15
N ALA A 47 34.25 5.22 3.08
CA ALA A 47 34.13 6.64 3.39
C ALA A 47 33.88 7.53 2.16
N SER A 48 33.88 6.99 0.93
CA SER A 48 33.78 7.80 -0.29
C SER A 48 33.03 7.12 -1.43
N ALA A 49 32.50 7.92 -2.34
CA ALA A 49 31.99 7.43 -3.61
C ALA A 49 33.09 6.69 -4.40
N PRO A 50 32.73 5.77 -5.30
CA PRO A 50 33.70 5.08 -6.16
C PRO A 50 34.55 6.07 -6.93
N ALA A 51 35.87 5.93 -6.83
CA ALA A 51 36.85 6.80 -7.47
C ALA A 51 37.53 6.04 -8.61
N ARG A 52 37.75 6.72 -9.74
CA ARG A 52 38.53 6.16 -10.85
C ARG A 52 40.02 6.32 -10.53
N LEU A 53 40.77 5.25 -10.70
CA LEU A 53 42.23 5.28 -10.57
C LEU A 53 42.86 5.62 -11.92
N ASP A 54 43.97 6.36 -11.87
CA ASP A 54 44.83 6.56 -13.03
C ASP A 54 45.57 5.25 -13.33
N VAL A 55 45.45 4.77 -14.56
CA VAL A 55 45.99 3.48 -14.99
C VAL A 55 47.33 3.71 -15.69
N PRO A 56 48.46 3.25 -15.12
CA PRO A 56 49.75 3.35 -15.80
C PRO A 56 49.82 2.42 -17.02
N ASP A 57 50.59 2.83 -18.03
CA ASP A 57 50.79 2.05 -19.27
C ASP A 57 51.32 0.63 -19.01
N GLU A 58 52.14 0.44 -17.97
CA GLU A 58 52.65 -0.87 -17.56
C GLU A 58 51.52 -1.87 -17.24
N VAL A 59 50.38 -1.40 -16.71
CA VAL A 59 49.21 -2.24 -16.43
C VAL A 59 48.55 -2.66 -17.74
N ILE A 60 48.47 -1.76 -18.71
CA ILE A 60 47.90 -2.04 -20.04
C ILE A 60 48.76 -3.08 -20.76
N ASP A 61 50.08 -2.96 -20.69
CA ASP A 61 51.03 -3.91 -21.29
C ASP A 61 50.88 -5.32 -20.68
N LYS A 62 50.84 -5.43 -19.34
CA LYS A 62 50.65 -6.73 -18.67
C LYS A 62 49.32 -7.41 -19.01
N LEU A 63 48.24 -6.64 -19.16
CA LEU A 63 46.94 -7.18 -19.53
C LEU A 63 46.87 -7.58 -21.01
N ASN A 64 47.60 -6.87 -21.89
CA ASN A 64 47.80 -7.28 -23.28
C ASN A 64 48.62 -8.57 -23.39
N ASP A 65 49.68 -8.73 -22.59
CA ASP A 65 50.46 -9.96 -22.52
C ASP A 65 49.63 -11.14 -22.00
N TYR A 66 48.80 -10.91 -20.97
CA TYR A 66 47.86 -11.92 -20.46
C TYR A 66 46.86 -12.35 -21.54
N ARG A 67 46.35 -11.41 -22.34
CA ARG A 67 45.49 -11.71 -23.50
C ARG A 67 46.21 -12.52 -24.57
N ALA A 68 47.45 -12.15 -24.92
CA ALA A 68 48.25 -12.88 -25.90
C ALA A 68 48.49 -14.34 -25.46
N GLN A 69 48.74 -14.56 -24.16
CA GLN A 69 48.88 -15.91 -23.59
C GLN A 69 47.56 -16.69 -23.62
N GLY A 70 46.42 -16.06 -23.31
CA GLY A 70 45.10 -16.68 -23.40
C GLY A 70 44.70 -17.08 -24.82
N ALA A 71 45.04 -16.25 -25.82
CA ALA A 71 44.84 -16.54 -27.24
C ALA A 71 45.70 -17.71 -27.71
N ALA A 72 46.98 -17.77 -27.31
CA ALA A 72 47.87 -18.90 -27.61
C ALA A 72 47.41 -20.21 -26.94
N GLY A 73 46.73 -20.12 -25.78
CA GLY A 73 46.12 -21.24 -25.06
C GLY A 73 44.75 -21.67 -25.57
N GLY A 74 44.24 -21.10 -26.67
CA GLY A 74 43.01 -21.53 -27.34
C GLY A 74 41.71 -21.01 -26.72
N THR A 75 41.76 -20.04 -25.81
CA THR A 75 40.55 -19.43 -25.20
C THR A 75 40.51 -17.93 -25.48
N PRO A 76 40.13 -17.49 -26.70
CA PRO A 76 40.03 -16.07 -27.01
C PRO A 76 38.85 -15.43 -26.27
N TRP A 77 39.16 -14.46 -25.42
CA TRP A 77 38.18 -13.64 -24.71
C TRP A 77 38.25 -12.19 -25.18
N HIS A 78 37.13 -11.46 -25.06
CA HIS A 78 37.02 -10.08 -25.51
C HIS A 78 37.17 -9.09 -24.37
N THR A 79 36.60 -9.39 -23.20
CA THR A 79 36.65 -8.51 -22.03
C THR A 79 37.12 -9.30 -20.83
N LEU A 80 38.00 -8.69 -20.05
CA LEU A 80 38.47 -9.21 -18.77
C LEU A 80 38.00 -8.28 -17.66
N VAL A 81 37.33 -8.85 -16.67
CA VAL A 81 36.97 -8.18 -15.41
C VAL A 81 37.76 -8.81 -14.28
N ILE A 82 38.46 -7.98 -13.52
CA ILE A 82 39.21 -8.39 -12.35
C ILE A 82 38.61 -7.67 -11.14
N ASP A 83 38.22 -8.43 -10.14
CA ASP A 83 37.75 -7.93 -8.86
C ASP A 83 38.75 -8.32 -7.77
N CYS A 84 39.23 -7.33 -7.01
CA CYS A 84 40.17 -7.51 -5.90
C CYS A 84 39.59 -6.87 -4.64
N HIS A 85 39.46 -7.68 -3.57
CA HIS A 85 38.98 -7.23 -2.27
C HIS A 85 40.14 -6.96 -1.31
N SER A 86 39.90 -6.07 -0.34
CA SER A 86 40.88 -5.72 0.72
C SER A 86 41.33 -6.88 1.60
N ASP A 87 40.61 -8.02 1.57
CA ASP A 87 40.99 -9.27 2.24
C ASP A 87 41.95 -10.14 1.41
N GLY A 88 42.40 -9.66 0.26
CA GLY A 88 43.33 -10.35 -0.64
C GLY A 88 42.65 -11.33 -1.60
N ARG A 89 41.30 -11.41 -1.61
CA ARG A 89 40.59 -12.24 -2.59
C ARG A 89 40.64 -11.57 -3.97
N LEU A 90 41.18 -12.32 -4.92
CA LEU A 90 41.26 -11.96 -6.34
C LEU A 90 40.38 -12.92 -7.16
N SER A 91 39.49 -12.36 -7.98
CA SER A 91 38.72 -13.11 -8.95
C SER A 91 38.81 -12.49 -10.34
N GLU A 92 38.97 -13.35 -11.33
CA GLU A 92 39.08 -13.00 -12.74
C GLU A 92 37.89 -13.60 -13.50
N ARG A 93 37.25 -12.81 -14.35
CA ARG A 93 36.17 -13.24 -15.23
C ARG A 93 36.42 -12.76 -16.65
N THR A 94 36.47 -13.69 -17.58
CA THR A 94 36.60 -13.41 -19.01
C THR A 94 35.27 -13.67 -19.71
N ASP A 95 34.81 -12.74 -20.54
CA ASP A 95 33.69 -12.99 -21.44
C ASP A 95 34.23 -13.53 -22.78
N ALA A 96 33.79 -14.74 -23.15
CA ALA A 96 34.22 -15.41 -24.38
C ALA A 96 33.84 -14.57 -25.62
N ALA A 97 34.71 -14.62 -26.64
CA ALA A 97 34.47 -13.94 -27.91
C ALA A 97 33.08 -14.32 -28.46
N LYS A 98 32.16 -13.35 -28.51
CA LYS A 98 30.94 -13.51 -29.31
C LYS A 98 31.40 -13.66 -30.76
N LEU A 99 31.24 -14.86 -31.31
CA LEU A 99 31.24 -15.07 -32.76
C LEU A 99 30.37 -13.96 -33.36
N SER A 100 30.92 -13.22 -34.32
CA SER A 100 30.27 -12.11 -34.99
C SER A 100 28.91 -12.51 -35.56
N ASP A 101 27.86 -12.33 -34.77
CA ASP A 101 26.48 -12.47 -35.23
C ASP A 101 26.10 -11.15 -35.92
N GLY A 102 26.43 -11.08 -37.21
CA GLY A 102 25.66 -10.25 -38.15
C GLY A 102 24.19 -10.64 -38.02
N PRO A 103 23.27 -9.67 -37.98
CA PRO A 103 22.10 -9.85 -37.15
C PRO A 103 21.09 -10.73 -37.89
N ARG A 104 20.88 -11.96 -37.41
CA ARG A 104 19.69 -12.77 -37.74
C ARG A 104 18.46 -12.11 -37.09
N ARG A 105 18.12 -10.92 -37.60
CA ARG A 105 16.97 -10.12 -37.15
C ARG A 105 15.66 -10.80 -37.45
N TRP A 106 15.61 -11.78 -38.34
CA TRP A 106 14.34 -12.37 -38.75
C TRP A 106 13.68 -13.23 -37.66
N PRO A 107 14.33 -14.26 -37.07
CA PRO A 107 13.70 -15.03 -36.00
C PRO A 107 13.48 -14.19 -34.72
N VAL A 108 14.38 -13.27 -34.39
CA VAL A 108 14.23 -12.39 -33.21
C VAL A 108 13.14 -11.33 -33.44
N ARG A 109 13.00 -10.76 -34.64
CA ARG A 109 11.87 -9.84 -34.93
C ARG A 109 10.55 -10.58 -35.04
N VAL A 110 10.53 -11.82 -35.54
CA VAL A 110 9.32 -12.64 -35.56
C VAL A 110 8.91 -13.01 -34.13
N LEU A 111 9.87 -13.42 -33.28
CA LEU A 111 9.61 -13.69 -31.88
C LEU A 111 9.21 -12.43 -31.11
N ALA A 112 9.84 -11.29 -31.38
CA ALA A 112 9.50 -9.99 -30.80
C ALA A 112 8.13 -9.49 -31.28
N ALA A 113 7.79 -9.69 -32.54
CA ALA A 113 6.47 -9.34 -33.08
C ALA A 113 5.38 -10.26 -32.52
N LEU A 114 5.66 -11.55 -32.36
CA LEU A 114 4.76 -12.50 -31.71
C LEU A 114 4.58 -12.18 -30.22
N THR A 115 5.66 -11.86 -29.50
CA THR A 115 5.55 -11.45 -28.09
C THR A 115 4.85 -10.11 -27.95
N ALA A 116 5.08 -9.15 -28.84
CA ALA A 116 4.34 -7.89 -28.85
C ALA A 116 2.85 -8.11 -29.16
N LEU A 117 2.52 -9.00 -30.10
CA LEU A 117 1.14 -9.36 -30.44
C LEU A 117 0.44 -10.08 -29.29
N CYS A 118 1.11 -11.05 -28.66
CA CYS A 118 0.59 -11.75 -27.47
C CYS A 118 0.45 -10.79 -26.28
N SER A 119 1.37 -9.86 -26.10
CA SER A 119 1.30 -8.85 -25.02
C SER A 119 0.18 -7.86 -25.28
N ALA A 120 0.00 -7.39 -26.51
CA ALA A 120 -1.12 -6.54 -26.89
C ALA A 120 -2.46 -7.27 -26.72
N ALA A 121 -2.55 -8.54 -27.12
CA ALA A 121 -3.72 -9.38 -26.87
C ALA A 121 -3.98 -9.56 -25.37
N ALA A 122 -2.96 -9.79 -24.55
CA ALA A 122 -3.10 -9.89 -23.09
C ALA A 122 -3.55 -8.56 -22.47
N VAL A 123 -3.02 -7.42 -22.92
CA VAL A 123 -3.46 -6.10 -22.47
C VAL A 123 -4.90 -5.83 -22.88
N VAL A 124 -5.33 -6.23 -24.08
CA VAL A 124 -6.72 -6.10 -24.52
C VAL A 124 -7.65 -7.02 -23.74
N VAL A 125 -7.28 -8.29 -23.53
CA VAL A 125 -8.06 -9.24 -22.70
C VAL A 125 -8.11 -8.77 -21.26
N PHE A 126 -7.04 -8.21 -20.72
CA PHE A 126 -7.03 -7.62 -19.38
C PHE A 126 -7.88 -6.35 -19.33
N ALA A 127 -7.74 -5.42 -20.27
CA ALA A 127 -8.51 -4.18 -20.29
C ALA A 127 -10.01 -4.44 -20.52
N VAL A 128 -10.38 -5.35 -21.42
CA VAL A 128 -11.77 -5.75 -21.67
C VAL A 128 -12.29 -6.63 -20.53
N GLY A 129 -11.52 -7.61 -20.06
CA GLY A 129 -11.90 -8.48 -18.96
C GLY A 129 -12.02 -7.75 -17.62
N TRP A 130 -11.24 -6.68 -17.40
CA TRP A 130 -11.32 -5.86 -16.20
C TRP A 130 -12.42 -4.80 -16.27
N ARG A 131 -12.69 -4.25 -17.47
CA ARG A 131 -13.83 -3.32 -17.67
C ARG A 131 -15.17 -4.04 -17.79
N SER A 132 -15.16 -5.29 -18.23
CA SER A 132 -16.34 -6.14 -18.41
C SER A 132 -16.46 -7.24 -17.36
N ALA A 133 -15.57 -7.27 -16.35
CA ALA A 133 -15.81 -8.06 -15.16
C ALA A 133 -17.17 -7.58 -14.62
N PRO A 134 -18.20 -8.45 -14.63
CA PRO A 134 -19.44 -8.10 -13.98
C PRO A 134 -19.06 -7.71 -12.56
N PRO A 135 -19.58 -6.60 -12.01
CA PRO A 135 -19.35 -6.29 -10.60
C PRO A 135 -19.57 -7.59 -9.81
N PRO A 136 -18.71 -7.90 -8.81
CA PRO A 136 -18.87 -9.11 -8.00
C PRO A 136 -20.35 -9.16 -7.66
N PRO A 137 -21.05 -10.29 -7.93
CA PRO A 137 -22.50 -10.33 -7.83
C PRO A 137 -22.82 -9.75 -6.47
N ARG A 138 -23.34 -8.51 -6.44
CA ARG A 138 -23.74 -7.86 -5.19
C ARG A 138 -24.70 -8.89 -4.64
N ALA A 139 -24.29 -9.57 -3.56
CA ALA A 139 -25.01 -10.71 -3.00
C ALA A 139 -26.47 -10.37 -3.16
N ALA A 140 -27.18 -11.13 -4.02
CA ALA A 140 -28.44 -10.69 -4.61
C ALA A 140 -29.19 -10.00 -3.49
N MET A 141 -29.31 -8.66 -3.56
CA MET A 141 -29.85 -7.87 -2.47
C MET A 141 -31.28 -8.39 -2.39
N LEU A 142 -31.50 -9.39 -1.54
CA LEU A 142 -32.81 -9.82 -1.15
C LEU A 142 -33.38 -8.52 -0.62
N ALA A 143 -34.28 -7.93 -1.40
CA ALA A 143 -34.96 -6.72 -0.99
C ALA A 143 -35.43 -7.02 0.43
N ALA A 144 -34.90 -6.26 1.39
CA ALA A 144 -35.33 -6.42 2.76
C ALA A 144 -36.86 -6.34 2.72
N PRO A 145 -37.58 -7.25 3.40
CA PRO A 145 -39.03 -7.18 3.43
C PRO A 145 -39.44 -5.77 3.84
N ASP A 146 -40.49 -5.24 3.21
CA ASP A 146 -40.94 -3.89 3.51
C ASP A 146 -41.12 -3.73 5.02
N PRO A 147 -40.65 -2.63 5.61
CA PRO A 147 -40.70 -2.45 7.05
C PRO A 147 -42.15 -2.45 7.50
N SER A 148 -42.43 -3.18 8.59
CA SER A 148 -43.77 -3.22 9.18
C SER A 148 -44.25 -1.80 9.55
N PRO A 149 -45.56 -1.53 9.59
CA PRO A 149 -46.07 -0.21 9.99
C PRO A 149 -45.54 0.24 11.34
N ARG A 150 -45.35 -0.69 12.28
CA ARG A 150 -44.80 -0.39 13.60
C ARG A 150 -43.30 -0.07 13.57
N GLN A 151 -42.55 -0.75 12.71
CA GLN A 151 -41.14 -0.43 12.47
C GLN A 151 -40.98 0.96 11.84
N GLN A 152 -41.86 1.33 10.90
CA GLN A 152 -41.89 2.67 10.33
C GLN A 152 -42.23 3.72 11.39
N GLN A 153 -43.21 3.45 12.26
CA GLN A 153 -43.56 4.34 13.36
C GLN A 153 -42.37 4.55 14.32
N ALA A 154 -41.70 3.47 14.73
CA ALA A 154 -40.54 3.57 15.61
C ALA A 154 -39.38 4.36 14.95
N PHE A 155 -39.14 4.14 13.65
CA PHE A 155 -38.17 4.92 12.87
C PHE A 155 -38.51 6.41 12.86
N GLU A 156 -39.76 6.78 12.62
CA GLU A 156 -40.20 8.18 12.62
C GLU A 156 -40.11 8.83 14.01
N VAL A 157 -40.38 8.08 15.09
CA VAL A 157 -40.19 8.58 16.46
C VAL A 157 -38.71 8.87 16.72
N LEU A 158 -37.81 7.94 16.38
CA LEU A 158 -36.37 8.14 16.59
C LEU A 158 -35.80 9.23 15.69
N LYS A 159 -36.31 9.38 14.46
CA LYS A 159 -35.93 10.49 13.59
C LYS A 159 -36.27 11.84 14.25
N ARG A 160 -37.49 11.98 14.78
CA ARG A 160 -37.90 13.21 15.50
C ARG A 160 -37.11 13.43 16.79
N TRP A 161 -36.73 12.34 17.47
CA TRP A 161 -35.88 12.39 18.66
C TRP A 161 -34.53 13.03 18.34
N TYR A 162 -33.78 12.48 17.38
CA TYR A 162 -32.49 13.05 17.00
C TYR A 162 -32.61 14.42 16.32
N ASP A 163 -33.69 14.69 15.59
CA ASP A 163 -33.95 16.05 15.08
C ASP A 163 -34.10 17.04 16.26
N ALA A 164 -34.82 16.68 17.32
CA ALA A 164 -34.94 17.52 18.51
C ALA A 164 -33.60 17.69 19.25
N GLU A 165 -32.82 16.61 19.40
CA GLU A 165 -31.47 16.67 19.98
C GLU A 165 -30.56 17.63 19.20
N ASN A 166 -30.52 17.50 17.87
CA ASN A 166 -29.72 18.35 16.99
C ASN A 166 -30.10 19.85 17.08
N HIS A 167 -31.33 20.17 17.45
CA HIS A 167 -31.82 21.55 17.61
C HIS A 167 -31.74 22.05 19.07
N GLY A 168 -31.29 21.21 20.00
CA GLY A 168 -31.29 21.56 21.42
C GLY A 168 -32.69 21.62 22.04
N ASP A 169 -33.69 20.96 21.44
CA ASP A 169 -35.09 21.05 21.83
C ASP A 169 -35.48 19.98 22.87
N GLY A 170 -35.08 20.23 24.12
CA GLY A 170 -35.42 19.36 25.25
C GLY A 170 -36.92 19.21 25.51
N ALA A 171 -37.74 20.21 25.14
CA ALA A 171 -39.19 20.13 25.32
C ALA A 171 -39.79 19.09 24.37
N THR A 172 -39.36 19.07 23.12
CA THR A 172 -39.74 18.03 22.17
C THR A 172 -39.23 16.65 22.60
N LEU A 173 -37.99 16.54 23.09
CA LEU A 173 -37.47 15.28 23.63
C LEU A 173 -38.33 14.75 24.78
N ARG A 174 -38.69 15.61 25.74
CA ARG A 174 -39.62 15.23 26.83
C ARG A 174 -40.98 14.77 26.31
N ALA A 175 -41.51 15.41 25.27
CA ALA A 175 -42.79 15.04 24.68
C ALA A 175 -42.73 13.70 23.92
N LEU A 176 -41.55 13.30 23.44
CA LEU A 176 -41.30 12.03 22.77
C LEU A 176 -40.92 10.92 23.76
N ALA A 177 -40.48 11.25 24.96
CA ALA A 177 -40.15 10.29 26.01
C ALA A 177 -41.40 9.70 26.68
N CYS A 178 -41.27 8.49 27.24
CA CYS A 178 -42.32 7.86 28.05
C CYS A 178 -42.46 8.57 29.41
N ALA A 179 -43.53 8.29 30.15
CA ALA A 179 -43.79 8.92 31.43
C ALA A 179 -42.71 8.67 32.51
N SER A 180 -41.92 7.60 32.38
CA SER A 180 -40.84 7.25 33.31
C SER A 180 -39.65 6.67 32.55
N PRO A 181 -38.83 7.52 31.90
CA PRO A 181 -37.72 7.06 31.08
C PRO A 181 -36.62 6.43 31.93
N GLY A 182 -35.94 5.45 31.34
CA GLY A 182 -34.71 4.87 31.84
C GLY A 182 -33.59 5.92 31.94
N LYS A 183 -32.53 5.56 32.66
CA LYS A 183 -31.46 6.52 33.01
C LYS A 183 -30.82 7.18 31.79
N ASN A 184 -30.50 6.42 30.75
CA ASN A 184 -29.80 6.96 29.59
C ASN A 184 -30.65 7.97 28.81
N VAL A 185 -31.94 7.69 28.64
CA VAL A 185 -32.90 8.61 28.02
C VAL A 185 -33.08 9.87 28.88
N ALA A 186 -33.15 9.72 30.20
CA ALA A 186 -33.25 10.86 31.12
C ALA A 186 -31.98 11.75 31.08
N ASP A 187 -30.80 11.13 31.11
CA ASP A 187 -29.50 11.81 31.05
C ASP A 187 -29.31 12.53 29.70
N GLU A 188 -29.81 11.97 28.60
CA GLU A 188 -29.78 12.59 27.27
C GLU A 188 -30.66 13.85 27.20
N ILE A 189 -31.91 13.76 27.69
CA ILE A 189 -32.81 14.93 27.81
C ILE A 189 -32.15 16.01 28.67
N GLU A 190 -31.63 15.64 29.83
CA GLU A 190 -30.96 16.57 30.75
C GLU A 190 -29.73 17.21 30.10
N GLY A 191 -28.92 16.43 29.39
CA GLY A 191 -27.75 16.89 28.66
C GLY A 191 -28.10 17.96 27.62
N VAL A 192 -29.15 17.75 26.84
CA VAL A 192 -29.62 18.71 25.83
C VAL A 192 -30.13 19.99 26.46
N GLU A 193 -30.85 19.90 27.58
CA GLU A 193 -31.44 21.06 28.26
C GLU A 193 -30.41 21.90 29.01
N GLN A 194 -29.37 21.26 29.56
CA GLN A 194 -28.32 21.94 30.29
C GLN A 194 -27.22 22.46 29.38
N ASN A 195 -26.92 21.74 28.30
CA ASN A 195 -25.83 22.04 27.38
C ASN A 195 -26.33 22.04 25.93
N SER A 196 -26.70 23.21 25.42
CA SER A 196 -27.12 23.38 24.02
C SER A 196 -25.98 23.29 22.99
N THR A 197 -24.79 22.78 23.38
CA THR A 197 -23.63 22.74 22.48
C THR A 197 -23.63 21.42 21.70
N VAL A 198 -24.14 21.49 20.47
CA VAL A 198 -24.17 20.37 19.53
C VAL A 198 -22.73 19.99 19.13
N GLN A 199 -22.29 18.78 19.51
CA GLN A 199 -20.94 18.29 19.17
C GLN A 199 -20.86 17.65 17.78
N GLY A 200 -22.00 17.22 17.24
CA GLY A 200 -22.17 16.63 15.92
C GLY A 200 -23.65 16.56 15.57
N ILE A 201 -23.98 16.48 14.28
CA ILE A 201 -25.34 16.32 13.79
C ILE A 201 -25.60 14.83 13.54
N ILE A 202 -26.59 14.26 14.22
CA ILE A 202 -26.90 12.84 14.16
C ILE A 202 -28.14 12.60 13.27
N HIS A 203 -28.07 11.65 12.35
CA HIS A 203 -29.19 11.24 11.51
C HIS A 203 -29.46 9.75 11.63
N VAL A 204 -30.74 9.39 11.77
CA VAL A 204 -31.18 7.99 11.68
C VAL A 204 -31.25 7.57 10.22
N GLU A 205 -30.51 6.52 9.86
CA GLU A 205 -30.40 6.04 8.48
C GLU A 205 -31.26 4.81 8.24
N ALA A 206 -31.33 3.89 9.21
CA ALA A 206 -32.05 2.63 9.06
C ALA A 206 -32.40 1.97 10.40
N VAL A 207 -33.37 1.07 10.38
CA VAL A 207 -33.60 0.08 11.44
C VAL A 207 -32.93 -1.22 11.03
N VAL A 208 -31.97 -1.71 11.81
CA VAL A 208 -31.19 -2.94 11.52
C VAL A 208 -31.53 -4.10 12.45
N GLY A 209 -32.27 -3.83 13.52
CA GLY A 209 -32.87 -4.84 14.39
C GLY A 209 -34.21 -4.33 14.89
N PHE A 210 -35.23 -5.19 14.91
CA PHE A 210 -36.56 -4.80 15.34
C PHE A 210 -37.27 -5.97 16.02
N ARG A 211 -37.90 -5.70 17.16
CA ARG A 211 -38.76 -6.64 17.86
C ARG A 211 -39.99 -5.92 18.39
N ASP A 212 -41.16 -6.40 18.00
CA ASP A 212 -42.45 -5.94 18.51
C ASP A 212 -42.97 -6.93 19.55
N GLU A 213 -43.19 -6.46 20.78
CA GLU A 213 -43.70 -7.22 21.92
C GLU A 213 -45.07 -6.67 22.39
N GLY A 214 -45.82 -6.02 21.50
CA GLY A 214 -47.16 -5.52 21.82
C GLY A 214 -47.13 -4.13 22.43
N GLU A 215 -46.99 -3.99 23.75
CA GLU A 215 -46.93 -2.65 24.39
C GLU A 215 -45.51 -2.06 24.37
N ARG A 216 -44.53 -2.88 24.00
CA ARG A 216 -43.12 -2.50 23.94
C ARG A 216 -42.53 -2.88 22.58
N VAL A 217 -41.65 -2.04 22.09
CA VAL A 217 -40.87 -2.25 20.88
C VAL A 217 -39.41 -2.06 21.21
N TRP A 218 -38.56 -2.99 20.80
CA TRP A 218 -37.11 -2.81 20.79
C TRP A 218 -36.65 -2.58 19.36
N GLY A 219 -35.74 -1.64 19.17
CA GLY A 219 -35.15 -1.34 17.87
C GLY A 219 -33.67 -1.02 17.98
N ARG A 220 -32.88 -1.57 17.05
CA ARG A 220 -31.49 -1.16 16.80
C ARG A 220 -31.47 -0.26 15.57
N PHE A 221 -31.01 0.96 15.74
CA PHE A 221 -31.03 2.00 14.72
C PHE A 221 -29.61 2.32 14.28
N MET A 222 -29.39 2.40 12.97
CA MET A 222 -28.14 2.87 12.40
C MET A 222 -28.15 4.38 12.29
N LEU A 223 -27.06 4.99 12.74
CA LEU A 223 -26.90 6.42 12.83
C LEU A 223 -25.70 6.86 11.98
N ARG A 224 -25.85 8.01 11.32
CA ARG A 224 -24.78 8.75 10.69
C ARG A 224 -24.52 10.01 11.50
N VAL A 225 -23.26 10.24 11.86
CA VAL A 225 -22.86 11.43 12.61
C VAL A 225 -22.01 12.33 11.73
N HIS A 226 -22.42 13.59 11.57
CA HIS A 226 -21.64 14.65 10.96
C HIS A 226 -20.92 15.43 12.07
N PRO A 227 -19.60 15.26 12.22
CA PRO A 227 -18.88 15.82 13.36
C PRO A 227 -18.75 17.34 13.23
N ILE A 228 -18.93 18.06 14.35
CA ILE A 228 -18.68 19.52 14.44
C ILE A 228 -17.38 19.79 15.23
N THR A 229 -17.12 19.03 16.30
CA THR A 229 -15.93 19.20 17.14
C THR A 229 -14.78 18.26 16.74
N GLU A 230 -13.54 18.63 17.05
CA GLU A 230 -12.36 17.78 16.80
C GLU A 230 -12.44 16.42 17.53
N ARG A 231 -13.10 16.37 18.69
CA ARG A 231 -13.36 15.13 19.42
C ARG A 231 -14.26 14.21 18.59
N GLN A 232 -15.39 14.73 18.12
CA GLN A 232 -16.34 14.00 17.26
C GLN A 232 -15.71 13.62 15.91
N THR A 233 -14.88 14.48 15.32
CA THR A 233 -14.14 14.14 14.09
C THR A 233 -13.28 12.90 14.25
N ARG A 234 -12.57 12.76 15.38
CA ARG A 234 -11.75 11.57 15.65
C ARG A 234 -12.60 10.31 15.80
N LEU A 235 -13.72 10.38 16.52
CA LEU A 235 -14.65 9.26 16.68
C LEU A 235 -15.23 8.80 15.35
N VAL A 236 -15.68 9.74 14.51
CA VAL A 236 -16.22 9.44 13.18
C VAL A 236 -15.15 8.85 12.27
N GLN A 237 -13.91 9.35 12.29
CA GLN A 237 -12.79 8.80 11.51
C GLN A 237 -12.43 7.37 11.93
N GLU A 238 -12.46 7.08 13.23
CA GLU A 238 -12.24 5.72 13.74
C GLU A 238 -13.37 4.76 13.32
N ALA A 239 -14.62 5.21 13.43
CA ALA A 239 -15.78 4.44 12.98
C ALA A 239 -15.74 4.20 11.45
N GLN A 240 -15.25 5.15 10.66
CA GLN A 240 -15.08 5.00 9.20
C GLN A 240 -14.14 3.84 8.81
N GLN A 241 -13.17 3.48 9.65
CA GLN A 241 -12.32 2.31 9.42
C GLN A 241 -13.11 0.99 9.49
N HIS A 242 -14.29 1.01 10.13
CA HIS A 242 -15.15 -0.13 10.37
C HIS A 242 -16.52 -0.01 9.67
N GLY A 243 -16.66 0.93 8.71
CA GLY A 243 -17.87 1.10 7.91
C GLY A 243 -18.58 2.45 8.09
N GLY A 244 -18.21 3.25 9.08
CA GLY A 244 -18.62 4.66 9.21
C GLY A 244 -20.03 4.90 9.75
N TYR A 245 -20.63 3.90 10.41
CA TYR A 245 -21.94 4.01 11.04
C TYR A 245 -21.85 3.70 12.52
N PHE A 246 -22.71 4.35 13.28
CA PHE A 246 -22.94 4.06 14.68
C PHE A 246 -24.27 3.31 14.81
N SER A 247 -24.47 2.59 15.90
CA SER A 247 -25.74 1.94 16.17
C SER A 247 -26.11 2.08 17.64
N ASP A 248 -27.33 2.54 17.88
CA ASP A 248 -27.90 2.60 19.22
C ASP A 248 -29.17 1.74 19.29
N GLU A 249 -29.41 1.22 20.48
CA GLU A 249 -30.57 0.38 20.77
C GLU A 249 -31.52 1.15 21.68
N TYR A 250 -32.78 1.19 21.28
CA TYR A 250 -33.84 1.87 22.01
C TYR A 250 -34.99 0.93 22.30
N THR A 251 -35.57 1.13 23.48
CA THR A 251 -36.87 0.58 23.85
C THR A 251 -37.91 1.69 23.77
N LEU A 252 -38.96 1.46 22.98
CA LEU A 252 -40.13 2.32 22.89
C LEU A 252 -41.33 1.63 23.54
N VAL A 253 -42.19 2.40 24.17
CA VAL A 253 -43.44 1.93 24.78
C VAL A 253 -44.64 2.63 24.18
N GLN A 254 -45.77 1.93 24.14
CA GLN A 254 -47.03 2.47 23.68
C GLN A 254 -47.71 3.24 24.81
N GLU A 255 -47.81 4.57 24.68
CA GLU A 255 -48.46 5.43 25.67
C GLU A 255 -49.40 6.42 24.96
N GLY A 256 -50.66 6.46 25.40
CA GLY A 256 -51.64 7.39 24.82
C GLY A 256 -51.91 7.21 23.32
N GLY A 257 -51.66 6.01 22.77
CA GLY A 257 -51.81 5.73 21.33
C GLY A 257 -50.59 6.10 20.48
N GLU A 258 -49.50 6.58 21.09
CA GLU A 258 -48.24 6.88 20.41
C GLU A 258 -47.09 6.03 20.96
N LEU A 259 -46.07 5.75 20.12
CA LEU A 259 -44.82 5.19 20.60
C LEU A 259 -43.97 6.30 21.23
N LYS A 260 -43.43 6.03 22.42
CA LYS A 260 -42.58 6.94 23.19
C LYS A 260 -41.26 6.28 23.52
N VAL A 261 -40.16 7.03 23.48
CA VAL A 261 -38.81 6.55 23.81
C VAL A 261 -38.70 6.36 25.32
N CYS A 262 -38.35 5.15 25.76
CA CYS A 262 -38.39 4.81 27.18
C CYS A 262 -37.08 4.29 27.73
N ASP A 263 -36.25 3.63 26.92
CA ASP A 263 -34.90 3.25 27.34
C ASP A 263 -33.93 3.28 26.17
N ALA A 264 -32.64 3.37 26.48
CA ALA A 264 -31.54 3.32 25.53
C ALA A 264 -30.39 2.52 26.14
N ASP A 265 -29.78 1.59 25.39
CA ASP A 265 -28.71 0.74 25.95
C ASP A 265 -27.38 1.49 26.09
N SER A 266 -27.16 2.50 25.25
CA SER A 266 -25.95 3.33 25.25
C SER A 266 -26.20 4.66 25.97
N PRO A 267 -25.19 5.21 26.67
CA PRO A 267 -25.21 6.62 27.04
C PRO A 267 -25.17 7.48 25.76
N PRO A 268 -25.66 8.73 25.82
CA PRO A 268 -25.75 9.58 24.65
C PRO A 268 -24.35 9.85 24.07
N LEU A 269 -24.27 10.03 22.74
CA LEU A 269 -23.02 10.17 21.97
C LEU A 269 -22.29 11.53 22.18
N VAL A 270 -22.57 12.21 23.29
CA VAL A 270 -22.13 13.57 23.67
C VAL A 270 -20.69 13.62 24.19
#